data_AF-A0A950GSL9-F1
#
_entry.id   AF-A0A950GSL9-F1
#
_cell.length_a   1.000
_cell.length_b   1.000
_cell.length_c   1.000
_cell.angle_alpha   90.00
_cell.angle_beta   90.00
_cell.angle_gamma   90.00
#
_symmetry.space_group_name_H-M   'P 1'
#
loop_
_entity.id
_entity.type
_entity.pdbx_description
1 polymer ?
#
loop_
_entity_poly.entity_id
_entity_poly.type
_entity_poly.pdbx_seq_one_letter_code
_entity_poly.pdbx_strand_id
1 'polypeptide(L)'
;MSAIERCAVIGAGVIGAGWAARFVLNGIDVAVHDPHADAERRARATLDNARRARDRLTFAPLAKLGELRFVGSVAEAVRDADFIQENAPEREELKRELLREIDAHAPSRALVASSTSGLLPSRLQERMRHPGRFLVGHPFNPVYLLPLVELCGGVATDPAAIDAARDFYVSLGMHPLRLRKEIDGFVADRLLEALWREALWLVHDNVATVEEVDDAIRYGAGLRWAFMGTFLTYRLAGGEAGMRHFLAQFGPALKLPWTKLMDVPELTDAFVDKLAAQSDHQARGASLAMLEQRRDDCLIAVMQALRTQDFASGKTLAAYEEQLFSKMHGGVKAGRALDASEPLRLCEGIVRPEWIDYNNHLTESRYLQIFGDAADVLTAHLGVDAAYRASHGSFFTAETHLRHLREIACLEPFLVTTQILGADEKRIHLFHRMHHGRSQELLATAEQMLLHVGAETGRVTPSSSGVAQRLAALRDEQAHLPVPEHAGRGIQKRK
;
A
#
# COMPACT_ATOMS: atom_id res chain seq x y z
N MET A 1 -5.56 -17.69 -11.35
CA MET A 1 -4.51 -17.13 -12.23
C MET A 1 -3.15 -17.40 -11.60
N SER A 2 -2.09 -17.54 -12.39
CA SER A 2 -0.71 -17.55 -11.85
C SER A 2 -0.43 -16.21 -11.15
N ALA A 3 0.52 -16.19 -10.23
CA ALA A 3 0.99 -14.93 -9.63
C ALA A 3 1.45 -13.97 -10.73
N ILE A 4 1.11 -12.68 -10.61
CA ILE A 4 1.62 -11.62 -11.48
C ILE A 4 2.98 -11.22 -10.92
N GLU A 5 4.04 -11.51 -11.67
CA GLU A 5 5.42 -11.26 -11.27
C GLU A 5 6.08 -10.20 -12.16
N ARG A 6 5.53 -9.99 -13.37
CA ARG A 6 6.05 -9.02 -14.34
C ARG A 6 4.96 -8.09 -14.84
N CYS A 7 5.19 -6.79 -14.67
CA CYS A 7 4.34 -5.73 -15.20
C CYS A 7 5.02 -4.97 -16.33
N ALA A 8 4.22 -4.47 -17.27
CA ALA A 8 4.63 -3.44 -18.20
C ALA A 8 3.90 -2.12 -17.91
N VAL A 9 4.61 -1.00 -17.99
CA VAL A 9 4.06 0.36 -17.86
C VAL A 9 4.34 1.11 -19.15
N ILE A 10 3.29 1.50 -19.86
CA ILE A 10 3.39 2.25 -21.12
C ILE A 10 3.05 3.71 -20.85
N GLY A 11 4.05 4.57 -20.87
CA GLY A 11 4.00 5.96 -20.39
C GLY A 11 4.36 6.06 -18.91
N ALA A 12 5.36 6.89 -18.59
CA ALA A 12 5.92 7.13 -17.27
C ALA A 12 5.83 8.62 -16.86
N GLY A 13 4.73 9.26 -17.24
CA GLY A 13 4.28 10.52 -16.62
C GLY A 13 3.85 10.32 -15.17
N VAL A 14 3.16 11.29 -14.58
CA VAL A 14 2.77 11.29 -13.15
C VAL A 14 2.11 9.97 -12.71
N ILE A 15 1.10 9.50 -13.46
CA ILE A 15 0.34 8.29 -13.13
C ILE A 15 1.16 7.02 -13.38
N GLY A 16 1.80 6.90 -14.55
CA GLY A 16 2.59 5.72 -14.90
C GLY A 16 3.81 5.51 -14.01
N ALA A 17 4.52 6.59 -13.64
CA ALA A 17 5.60 6.53 -12.66
C ALA A 17 5.10 6.07 -11.28
N GLY A 18 3.90 6.51 -10.88
CA GLY A 18 3.28 6.07 -9.64
C GLY A 18 2.90 4.58 -9.65
N TRP A 19 2.41 4.05 -10.77
CA TRP A 19 2.18 2.61 -10.95
C TRP A 19 3.48 1.80 -10.91
N ALA A 20 4.49 2.23 -11.67
CA ALA A 20 5.81 1.59 -11.68
C ALA A 20 6.37 1.52 -10.27
N ALA A 21 6.30 2.62 -9.51
CA ALA A 21 6.71 2.65 -8.11
C ALA A 21 5.92 1.66 -7.25
N ARG A 22 4.59 1.61 -7.39
CA ARG A 22 3.74 0.70 -6.60
C ARG A 22 4.03 -0.76 -6.90
N PHE A 23 4.21 -1.13 -8.17
CA PHE A 23 4.55 -2.50 -8.57
C PHE A 23 5.93 -2.91 -8.02
N VAL A 24 6.95 -2.08 -8.21
CA VAL A 24 8.32 -2.32 -7.69
C VAL A 24 8.32 -2.53 -6.17
N LEU A 25 7.59 -1.68 -5.43
CA LEU A 25 7.49 -1.78 -3.96
C LEU A 25 6.73 -3.01 -3.48
N ASN A 26 5.97 -3.67 -4.36
CA ASN A 26 5.29 -4.93 -4.08
C ASN A 26 6.06 -6.16 -4.62
N GLY A 27 7.31 -5.98 -5.06
CA GLY A 27 8.18 -7.06 -5.50
C GLY A 27 7.92 -7.56 -6.92
N ILE A 28 7.28 -6.72 -7.76
CA ILE A 28 6.95 -7.04 -9.15
C ILE A 28 7.96 -6.36 -10.06
N ASP A 29 8.56 -7.12 -10.99
CA ASP A 29 9.47 -6.58 -11.98
C ASP A 29 8.70 -5.74 -13.00
N VAL A 30 9.21 -4.55 -13.33
CA VAL A 30 8.53 -3.57 -14.18
C VAL A 30 9.39 -3.20 -15.38
N ALA A 31 8.87 -3.47 -16.57
CA ALA A 31 9.38 -2.92 -17.82
C ALA A 31 8.62 -1.64 -18.17
N VAL A 32 9.33 -0.55 -18.42
CA VAL A 32 8.75 0.76 -18.74
C VAL A 32 9.16 1.19 -20.13
N HIS A 33 8.20 1.62 -20.92
CA HIS A 33 8.46 2.35 -22.15
C HIS A 33 7.84 3.75 -22.08
N ASP A 34 8.64 4.77 -22.34
CA ASP A 34 8.20 6.16 -22.49
C ASP A 34 9.10 6.85 -23.55
N PRO A 35 8.52 7.61 -24.50
CA PRO A 35 9.31 8.25 -25.56
C PRO A 35 10.12 9.47 -25.07
N HIS A 36 9.84 10.01 -23.88
CA HIS A 36 10.49 11.21 -23.37
C HIS A 36 11.83 10.88 -22.69
N ALA A 37 12.91 11.53 -23.12
CA ALA A 37 14.28 11.27 -22.63
C ALA A 37 14.41 11.34 -21.09
N ASP A 38 13.72 12.29 -20.45
CA ASP A 38 13.73 12.44 -18.99
C ASP A 38 12.80 11.49 -18.20
N ALA A 39 12.04 10.62 -18.87
CA ALA A 39 11.06 9.78 -18.21
C ALA A 39 11.68 8.88 -17.13
N GLU A 40 12.83 8.29 -17.41
CA GLU A 40 13.54 7.43 -16.45
C GLU A 40 13.94 8.18 -15.18
N ARG A 41 14.58 9.35 -15.33
CA ARG A 41 14.97 10.19 -14.19
C ARG A 41 13.76 10.54 -13.31
N ARG A 42 12.65 10.96 -13.94
CA ARG A 42 11.42 11.33 -13.22
C ARG A 42 10.78 10.13 -12.51
N ALA A 43 10.68 8.98 -13.17
CA ALA A 43 10.12 7.77 -12.58
C ALA A 43 10.95 7.27 -11.39
N ARG A 44 12.28 7.35 -11.47
CA ARG A 44 13.17 7.02 -10.35
C ARG A 44 12.96 7.97 -9.16
N ALA A 45 12.82 9.27 -9.40
CA ALA A 45 12.48 10.23 -8.34
C ALA A 45 11.10 9.94 -7.70
N THR A 46 10.09 9.57 -8.50
CA THR A 46 8.79 9.14 -7.99
C THR A 46 8.91 7.86 -7.14
N LEU A 47 9.72 6.89 -7.56
CA LEU A 47 9.99 5.68 -6.78
C LEU A 47 10.65 6.00 -5.44
N ASP A 48 11.61 6.91 -5.39
CA ASP A 48 12.25 7.34 -4.14
C ASP A 48 11.25 8.02 -3.20
N ASN A 49 10.39 8.89 -3.75
CA ASN A 49 9.31 9.52 -3.00
C ASN A 49 8.30 8.48 -2.47
N ALA A 50 7.96 7.49 -3.28
CA ALA A 50 7.06 6.39 -2.92
C ALA A 50 7.64 5.48 -1.83
N ARG A 51 8.96 5.22 -1.85
CA ARG A 51 9.67 4.50 -0.78
C ARG A 51 9.49 5.21 0.56
N ARG A 52 9.84 6.50 0.61
CA ARG A 52 9.65 7.33 1.81
C ARG A 52 8.20 7.29 2.29
N ALA A 53 7.24 7.46 1.38
CA ALA A 53 5.82 7.44 1.73
C ALA A 53 5.39 6.08 2.31
N ARG A 54 5.83 4.96 1.72
CA ARG A 54 5.57 3.60 2.22
C ARG A 54 6.16 3.38 3.61
N ASP A 55 7.44 3.70 3.80
CA ASP A 55 8.15 3.45 5.05
C ASP A 55 7.53 4.22 6.22
N ARG A 56 6.93 5.37 5.93
CA ARG A 56 6.13 6.14 6.90
C ARG A 56 4.71 5.60 7.06
N LEU A 57 4.12 5.00 6.03
CA LEU A 57 2.76 4.47 6.05
C LEU A 57 2.64 3.23 6.94
N THR A 58 3.60 2.30 6.82
CA THR A 58 3.55 0.99 7.47
C THR A 58 4.92 0.52 7.95
N PHE A 59 4.94 -0.18 9.07
CA PHE A 59 6.12 -0.88 9.58
C PHE A 59 6.30 -2.28 8.99
N ALA A 60 5.40 -2.73 8.12
CA ALA A 60 5.50 -4.04 7.51
C ALA A 60 6.85 -4.19 6.76
N PRO A 61 7.48 -5.38 6.83
CA PRO A 61 8.73 -5.64 6.13
C PRO A 61 8.58 -5.38 4.63
N LEU A 62 9.60 -4.77 4.04
CA LEU A 62 9.69 -4.61 2.60
C LEU A 62 10.12 -5.96 2.02
N ALA A 63 9.27 -6.57 1.19
CA ALA A 63 9.67 -7.72 0.40
C ALA A 63 10.85 -7.34 -0.52
N LYS A 64 11.51 -8.34 -1.12
CA LYS A 64 12.47 -8.08 -2.19
C LYS A 64 11.82 -7.18 -3.24
N LEU A 65 12.46 -6.06 -3.54
CA LEU A 65 11.98 -5.09 -4.52
C LEU A 65 12.02 -5.70 -5.92
N GLY A 66 11.03 -5.34 -6.73
CA GLY A 66 11.04 -5.64 -8.16
C GLY A 66 12.11 -4.83 -8.88
N GLU A 67 12.59 -5.35 -10.00
CA GLU A 67 13.50 -4.64 -10.89
C GLU A 67 12.75 -3.61 -11.72
N LEU A 68 13.27 -2.38 -11.83
CA LEU A 68 12.73 -1.33 -12.71
C LEU A 68 13.66 -1.15 -13.92
N ARG A 69 13.19 -1.52 -15.11
CA ARG A 69 13.94 -1.41 -16.38
C ARG A 69 13.21 -0.51 -17.37
N PHE A 70 13.96 0.37 -18.03
CA PHE A 70 13.48 1.15 -19.17
C PHE A 70 13.91 0.48 -20.48
N VAL A 71 12.98 0.42 -21.44
CA VAL A 71 13.17 -0.31 -22.70
C VAL A 71 12.80 0.55 -23.91
N GLY A 72 13.37 0.20 -25.07
CA GLY A 72 13.34 1.05 -26.25
C GLY A 72 12.00 1.08 -27.00
N SER A 73 11.08 0.15 -26.71
CA SER A 73 9.80 0.05 -27.42
C SER A 73 8.69 -0.56 -26.56
N VAL A 74 7.43 -0.31 -26.95
CA VAL A 74 6.25 -0.99 -26.36
C VAL A 74 6.37 -2.50 -26.51
N ALA A 75 6.76 -2.98 -27.70
CA ALA A 75 6.93 -4.40 -27.98
C ALA A 75 7.93 -5.10 -27.05
N GLU A 76 9.02 -4.42 -26.67
CA GLU A 76 9.98 -4.93 -25.69
C GLU A 76 9.41 -4.94 -24.27
N ALA A 77 8.66 -3.91 -23.88
CA ALA A 77 8.08 -3.79 -22.54
C ALA A 77 7.07 -4.90 -22.25
N VAL A 78 6.20 -5.21 -23.22
CA VAL A 78 5.03 -6.08 -23.00
C VAL A 78 5.29 -7.57 -23.26
N ARG A 79 6.41 -7.93 -23.88
CA ARG A 79 6.68 -9.29 -24.41
C ARG A 79 6.51 -10.41 -23.38
N ASP A 80 6.94 -10.17 -22.15
CA ASP A 80 6.93 -11.15 -21.05
C ASP A 80 6.02 -10.72 -19.89
N ALA A 81 5.19 -9.70 -20.09
CA ALA A 81 4.35 -9.14 -19.03
C ALA A 81 3.15 -10.05 -18.73
N ASP A 82 2.82 -10.15 -17.44
CA ASP A 82 1.58 -10.78 -16.96
C ASP A 82 0.44 -9.75 -16.87
N PHE A 83 0.80 -8.48 -16.62
CA PHE A 83 -0.11 -7.35 -16.51
C PHE A 83 0.49 -6.11 -17.19
N ILE A 84 -0.30 -5.41 -18.00
CA ILE A 84 0.12 -4.18 -18.68
C ILE A 84 -0.76 -3.01 -18.22
N GLN A 85 -0.13 -1.92 -17.80
CA GLN A 85 -0.80 -0.66 -17.48
C GLN A 85 -0.43 0.41 -18.51
N GLU A 86 -1.41 0.88 -19.27
CA GLU A 86 -1.30 1.97 -20.24
C GLU A 86 -1.63 3.32 -19.58
N ASN A 87 -0.72 4.29 -19.71
CA ASN A 87 -0.71 5.57 -18.99
C ASN A 87 -0.33 6.76 -19.91
N ALA A 88 -0.52 6.62 -21.22
CA ALA A 88 -0.28 7.69 -22.18
C ALA A 88 -1.25 8.87 -21.97
N PRO A 89 -0.96 10.04 -22.57
CA PRO A 89 -1.85 11.20 -22.50
C PRO A 89 -3.29 10.89 -22.89
N GLU A 90 -4.23 11.68 -22.35
CA GLU A 90 -5.68 11.51 -22.53
C GLU A 90 -6.14 11.88 -23.95
N ARG A 91 -5.69 11.10 -24.94
CA ARG A 91 -5.95 11.25 -26.37
C ARG A 91 -6.41 9.90 -26.91
N GLU A 92 -7.69 9.80 -27.24
CA GLU A 92 -8.34 8.53 -27.61
C GLU A 92 -7.62 7.77 -28.74
N GLU A 93 -7.27 8.47 -29.82
CA GLU A 93 -6.59 7.86 -30.98
C GLU A 93 -5.20 7.31 -30.63
N LEU A 94 -4.43 8.03 -29.80
CA LEU A 94 -3.12 7.57 -29.34
C LEU A 94 -3.25 6.30 -28.49
N LYS A 95 -4.20 6.29 -27.55
CA LYS A 95 -4.43 5.13 -26.69
C LYS A 95 -4.89 3.91 -27.48
N ARG A 96 -5.81 4.08 -28.45
CA ARG A 96 -6.24 3.01 -29.35
C ARG A 96 -5.07 2.40 -30.12
N GLU A 97 -4.15 3.23 -30.60
CA GLU A 97 -2.97 2.76 -31.33
C GLU A 97 -1.98 2.03 -30.42
N LEU A 98 -1.72 2.56 -29.22
CA LEU A 98 -0.89 1.87 -28.22
C LEU A 98 -1.52 0.54 -27.78
N LEU A 99 -2.83 0.49 -27.55
CA LEU A 99 -3.53 -0.75 -27.18
C LEU A 99 -3.48 -1.79 -28.30
N ARG A 100 -3.56 -1.36 -29.56
CA ARG A 100 -3.33 -2.23 -30.73
C ARG A 100 -1.91 -2.81 -30.73
N GLU A 101 -0.90 -1.99 -30.47
CA GLU A 101 0.50 -2.43 -30.39
C GLU A 101 0.76 -3.36 -29.20
N ILE A 102 0.26 -3.01 -28.00
CA ILE A 102 0.31 -3.85 -26.80
C ILE A 102 -0.30 -5.22 -27.11
N ASP A 103 -1.49 -5.25 -27.70
CA ASP A 103 -2.19 -6.51 -27.98
C ASP A 103 -1.51 -7.38 -29.05
N ALA A 104 -0.74 -6.77 -29.95
CA ALA A 104 0.03 -7.50 -30.96
C ALA A 104 1.29 -8.18 -30.40
N HIS A 105 1.86 -7.64 -29.31
CA HIS A 105 3.16 -8.08 -28.78
C HIS A 105 3.08 -8.73 -27.39
N ALA A 106 2.02 -8.49 -26.61
CA ALA A 106 1.84 -9.06 -25.29
C ALA A 106 1.35 -10.53 -25.35
N PRO A 107 1.77 -11.39 -24.41
CA PRO A 107 1.24 -12.75 -24.30
C PRO A 107 -0.29 -12.73 -24.20
N SER A 108 -1.02 -13.60 -24.90
CA SER A 108 -2.49 -13.60 -24.91
C SER A 108 -3.15 -13.74 -23.54
N ARG A 109 -2.43 -14.32 -22.56
CA ARG A 109 -2.83 -14.46 -21.16
C ARG A 109 -2.70 -13.18 -20.32
N ALA A 110 -1.99 -12.17 -20.81
CA ALA A 110 -1.72 -10.95 -20.06
C ALA A 110 -2.98 -10.08 -19.97
N LEU A 111 -3.23 -9.53 -18.77
CA LEU A 111 -4.27 -8.52 -18.56
C LEU A 111 -3.77 -7.15 -19.04
N VAL A 112 -4.67 -6.36 -19.63
CA VAL A 112 -4.35 -5.00 -20.10
C VAL A 112 -5.30 -4.02 -19.43
N ALA A 113 -4.74 -3.04 -18.73
CA ALA A 113 -5.49 -1.96 -18.11
C ALA A 113 -5.07 -0.60 -18.68
N SER A 114 -6.03 0.29 -18.90
CA SER A 114 -5.74 1.73 -19.14
C SER A 114 -6.01 2.55 -17.88
N SER A 115 -5.18 3.55 -17.63
CA SER A 115 -5.39 4.58 -16.59
C SER A 115 -6.07 5.83 -17.12
N THR A 116 -6.78 5.74 -18.25
CA THR A 116 -7.69 6.82 -18.68
C THR A 116 -8.60 7.27 -17.54
N SER A 117 -8.89 8.57 -17.50
CA SER A 117 -9.73 9.22 -16.50
C SER A 117 -11.17 9.43 -16.97
N GLY A 118 -11.44 9.28 -18.27
CA GLY A 118 -12.81 9.41 -18.76
C GLY A 118 -13.15 8.77 -20.09
N LEU A 119 -12.21 8.19 -20.83
CA LEU A 119 -12.51 7.58 -22.12
C LEU A 119 -13.18 6.21 -21.92
N LEU A 120 -14.25 5.96 -22.69
CA LEU A 120 -15.01 4.72 -22.59
C LEU A 120 -14.13 3.51 -22.96
N PRO A 121 -14.05 2.47 -22.12
CA PRO A 121 -13.31 1.25 -22.43
C PRO A 121 -13.78 0.62 -23.75
N SER A 122 -15.08 0.70 -24.07
CA SER A 122 -15.60 0.17 -25.34
C SER A 122 -15.04 0.83 -26.59
N ARG A 123 -14.62 2.09 -26.49
CA ARG A 123 -13.95 2.82 -27.58
C ARG A 123 -12.48 2.45 -27.66
N LEU A 124 -11.83 2.27 -26.51
CA LEU A 124 -10.42 1.93 -26.44
C LEU A 124 -10.14 0.51 -26.96
N GLN A 125 -11.08 -0.43 -26.77
CA GLN A 125 -10.93 -1.83 -27.18
C GLN A 125 -11.08 -2.06 -28.71
N GLU A 126 -11.58 -1.07 -29.49
CA GLU A 126 -12.02 -1.26 -30.88
C GLU A 126 -10.96 -1.85 -31.82
N ARG A 127 -9.68 -1.57 -31.58
CA ARG A 127 -8.56 -2.01 -32.44
C ARG A 127 -7.80 -3.22 -31.88
N MET A 128 -8.22 -3.75 -30.75
CA MET A 128 -7.60 -4.93 -30.15
C MET A 128 -8.12 -6.20 -30.83
N ARG A 129 -7.22 -7.15 -31.07
CA ARG A 129 -7.52 -8.53 -31.48
C ARG A 129 -8.08 -9.34 -30.32
N HIS A 130 -7.64 -9.06 -29.08
CA HIS A 130 -8.10 -9.76 -27.87
C HIS A 130 -8.70 -8.79 -26.83
N PRO A 131 -9.83 -8.12 -27.13
CA PRO A 131 -10.40 -7.10 -26.23
C PRO A 131 -10.95 -7.68 -24.91
N GLY A 132 -11.20 -8.99 -24.83
CA GLY A 132 -11.70 -9.66 -23.62
C GLY A 132 -10.82 -9.51 -22.37
N ARG A 133 -9.51 -9.27 -22.55
CA ARG A 133 -8.55 -9.08 -21.45
C ARG A 133 -8.31 -7.62 -21.09
N PHE A 134 -8.99 -6.69 -21.75
CA PHE A 134 -8.84 -5.26 -21.55
C PHE A 134 -9.89 -4.71 -20.60
N LEU A 135 -9.47 -3.80 -19.71
CA LEU A 135 -10.36 -2.98 -18.89
C LEU A 135 -9.72 -1.61 -18.62
N VAL A 136 -10.47 -0.71 -18.01
CA VAL A 136 -9.91 0.47 -17.34
C VAL A 136 -9.63 0.12 -15.88
N GLY A 137 -8.42 0.47 -15.43
CA GLY A 137 -7.99 0.47 -14.05
C GLY A 137 -7.52 1.88 -13.70
N HIS A 138 -8.47 2.76 -13.36
CA HIS A 138 -8.26 4.19 -13.17
C HIS A 138 -7.85 4.48 -11.71
N PRO A 139 -6.59 4.90 -11.44
CA PRO A 139 -6.13 5.20 -10.08
C PRO A 139 -6.36 6.68 -9.72
N PHE A 140 -6.01 7.03 -8.48
CA PHE A 140 -5.96 8.41 -8.02
C PHE A 140 -4.52 8.80 -7.64
N ASN A 141 -4.10 10.01 -8.01
CA ASN A 141 -2.78 10.54 -7.70
C ASN A 141 -2.70 11.01 -6.23
N PRO A 142 -1.68 10.62 -5.43
CA PRO A 142 -0.54 9.76 -5.75
C PRO A 142 -0.86 8.27 -5.81
N VAL A 143 -0.60 7.65 -6.97
CA VAL A 143 -0.95 6.24 -7.27
C VAL A 143 -0.26 5.24 -6.35
N TYR A 144 0.92 5.56 -5.83
CA TYR A 144 1.66 4.68 -4.91
C TYR A 144 1.12 4.72 -3.47
N LEU A 145 0.16 5.60 -3.16
CA LEU A 145 -0.33 5.83 -1.80
C LEU A 145 -1.86 5.74 -1.70
N LEU A 146 -2.60 6.45 -2.56
CA LEU A 146 -4.06 6.39 -2.53
C LEU A 146 -4.54 4.98 -2.93
N PRO A 147 -5.50 4.38 -2.20
CA PRO A 147 -5.86 2.99 -2.45
C PRO A 147 -6.94 2.83 -3.52
N LEU A 148 -7.75 3.84 -3.84
CA LEU A 148 -8.88 3.66 -4.74
C LEU A 148 -8.41 3.37 -6.18
N VAL A 149 -9.04 2.39 -6.84
CA VAL A 149 -8.92 2.16 -8.28
C VAL A 149 -10.28 1.82 -8.86
N GLU A 150 -10.74 2.57 -9.85
CA GLU A 150 -11.99 2.28 -10.55
C GLU A 150 -11.76 1.23 -11.63
N LEU A 151 -12.55 0.15 -11.58
CA LEU A 151 -12.52 -0.92 -12.57
C LEU A 151 -13.72 -0.80 -13.49
N CYS A 152 -13.46 -0.55 -14.77
CA CYS A 152 -14.52 -0.37 -15.77
C CYS A 152 -14.23 -1.24 -16.99
N GLY A 153 -15.06 -2.26 -17.23
CA GLY A 153 -15.00 -3.08 -18.43
C GLY A 153 -15.77 -2.43 -19.59
N GLY A 154 -15.30 -2.65 -20.81
CA GLY A 154 -16.03 -2.34 -22.03
C GLY A 154 -17.00 -3.46 -22.40
N VAL A 155 -17.71 -3.28 -23.51
CA VAL A 155 -18.69 -4.26 -24.01
C VAL A 155 -18.08 -5.64 -24.28
N ALA A 156 -16.81 -5.70 -24.72
CA ALA A 156 -16.16 -6.96 -25.08
C ALA A 156 -15.28 -7.52 -23.95
N THR A 157 -15.16 -6.82 -22.82
CA THR A 157 -14.37 -7.27 -21.66
C THR A 157 -14.99 -8.52 -21.03
N ASP A 158 -14.16 -9.54 -20.81
CA ASP A 158 -14.55 -10.73 -20.07
C ASP A 158 -14.74 -10.38 -18.57
N PRO A 159 -15.90 -10.68 -17.96
CA PRO A 159 -16.08 -10.51 -16.51
C PRO A 159 -14.97 -11.16 -15.67
N ALA A 160 -14.41 -12.29 -16.11
CA ALA A 160 -13.29 -12.95 -15.42
C ALA A 160 -12.01 -12.10 -15.43
N ALA A 161 -11.78 -11.28 -16.47
CA ALA A 161 -10.66 -10.34 -16.50
C ALA A 161 -10.83 -9.20 -15.47
N ILE A 162 -12.07 -8.76 -15.23
CA ILE A 162 -12.37 -7.75 -14.19
C ILE A 162 -12.11 -8.32 -12.79
N ASP A 163 -12.56 -9.56 -12.53
CA ASP A 163 -12.34 -10.21 -11.24
C ASP A 163 -10.85 -10.48 -10.99
N ALA A 164 -10.10 -10.83 -12.04
CA ALA A 164 -8.66 -10.98 -11.99
C ALA A 164 -7.92 -9.68 -11.68
N ALA A 165 -8.31 -8.59 -12.36
CA ALA A 165 -7.74 -7.28 -12.11
C ALA A 165 -8.07 -6.78 -10.69
N ARG A 166 -9.29 -7.04 -10.20
CA ARG A 166 -9.66 -6.78 -8.79
C ARG A 166 -8.70 -7.49 -7.84
N ASP A 167 -8.51 -8.79 -8.01
CA ASP A 167 -7.66 -9.57 -7.11
C ASP A 167 -6.19 -9.10 -7.18
N PHE A 168 -5.72 -8.76 -8.39
CA PHE A 168 -4.41 -8.17 -8.59
C PHE A 168 -4.27 -6.84 -7.84
N TYR A 169 -5.16 -5.88 -8.05
CA TYR A 169 -5.11 -4.59 -7.37
C TYR A 169 -5.23 -4.72 -5.85
N VAL A 170 -6.09 -5.61 -5.34
CA VAL A 170 -6.17 -5.91 -3.90
C VAL A 170 -4.81 -6.37 -3.37
N SER A 171 -4.08 -7.21 -4.11
CA SER A 171 -2.75 -7.69 -3.70
C SER A 171 -1.68 -6.59 -3.60
N LEU A 172 -1.95 -5.40 -4.18
CA LEU A 172 -1.11 -4.20 -4.13
C LEU A 172 -1.56 -3.20 -3.04
N GLY A 173 -2.51 -3.60 -2.19
CA GLY A 173 -3.12 -2.74 -1.18
C GLY A 173 -4.07 -1.69 -1.76
N MET A 174 -4.66 -1.96 -2.93
CA MET A 174 -5.71 -1.12 -3.51
C MET A 174 -7.11 -1.55 -3.05
N HIS A 175 -8.06 -0.63 -3.19
CA HIS A 175 -9.48 -0.81 -3.02
C HIS A 175 -10.15 -0.69 -4.40
N PRO A 176 -10.45 -1.82 -5.08
CA PRO A 176 -11.07 -1.75 -6.39
C PRO A 176 -12.56 -1.42 -6.29
N LEU A 177 -12.96 -0.35 -6.97
CA LEU A 177 -14.35 0.07 -7.14
C LEU A 177 -14.83 -0.37 -8.53
N ARG A 178 -15.57 -1.48 -8.58
CA ARG A 178 -16.12 -1.99 -9.84
C ARG A 178 -17.30 -1.14 -10.32
N LEU A 179 -17.15 -0.51 -11.48
CA LEU A 179 -18.23 0.14 -12.19
C LEU A 179 -19.15 -0.92 -12.80
N ARG A 180 -20.46 -0.69 -12.65
CA ARG A 180 -21.48 -1.58 -13.21
C ARG A 180 -21.71 -1.36 -14.70
N LYS A 181 -21.44 -0.15 -15.17
CA LYS A 181 -21.64 0.29 -16.54
C LYS A 181 -20.58 1.35 -16.85
N GLU A 182 -20.05 1.31 -18.06
CA GLU A 182 -19.18 2.38 -18.54
C GLU A 182 -19.95 3.71 -18.67
N ILE A 183 -19.25 4.79 -18.36
CA ILE A 183 -19.73 6.16 -18.45
C ILE A 183 -18.50 7.07 -18.56
N ASP A 184 -18.61 8.15 -19.33
CA ASP A 184 -17.55 9.14 -19.43
C ASP A 184 -17.28 9.78 -18.06
N GLY A 185 -16.01 9.90 -17.70
CA GLY A 185 -15.54 10.42 -16.41
C GLY A 185 -15.80 9.50 -15.20
N PHE A 186 -16.23 8.26 -15.43
CA PHE A 186 -16.44 7.25 -14.38
C PHE A 186 -17.30 7.72 -13.20
N VAL A 187 -17.03 7.31 -11.96
CA VAL A 187 -17.84 7.75 -10.80
C VAL A 187 -17.14 8.89 -10.07
N ALA A 188 -15.89 8.68 -9.68
CA ALA A 188 -15.16 9.65 -8.87
C ALA A 188 -14.85 10.93 -9.63
N ASP A 189 -14.36 10.83 -10.87
CA ASP A 189 -14.00 12.02 -11.66
C ASP A 189 -15.23 12.86 -12.01
N ARG A 190 -16.41 12.25 -12.23
CA ARG A 190 -17.67 13.02 -12.35
C ARG A 190 -18.00 13.84 -11.11
N LEU A 191 -17.71 13.32 -9.91
CA LEU A 191 -17.93 14.04 -8.66
C LEU A 191 -16.89 15.15 -8.46
N LEU A 192 -15.62 14.88 -8.79
CA LEU A 192 -14.54 15.86 -8.74
C LEU A 192 -14.76 16.98 -9.76
N GLU A 193 -15.19 16.64 -10.98
CA GLU A 193 -15.48 17.60 -12.03
C GLU A 193 -16.67 18.48 -11.66
N ALA A 194 -17.74 17.93 -11.07
CA ALA A 194 -18.87 18.73 -10.59
C ALA A 194 -18.43 19.79 -9.57
N LEU A 195 -17.55 19.40 -8.62
CA LEU A 195 -16.98 20.35 -7.66
C LEU A 195 -16.09 21.39 -8.36
N TRP A 196 -15.25 20.95 -9.29
CA TRP A 196 -14.32 21.82 -10.01
C TRP A 196 -15.03 22.88 -10.85
N ARG A 197 -16.09 22.48 -11.59
CA ARG A 197 -16.89 23.41 -12.39
C ARG A 197 -17.50 24.51 -11.53
N GLU A 198 -18.01 24.16 -10.35
CA GLU A 198 -18.54 25.14 -9.39
C GLU A 198 -17.44 26.06 -8.85
N ALA A 199 -16.30 25.48 -8.46
CA ALA A 199 -15.14 26.23 -7.96
C ALA A 199 -14.67 27.30 -8.97
N LEU A 200 -14.60 26.94 -10.27
CA LEU A 200 -14.24 27.88 -11.33
C LEU A 200 -15.19 29.07 -11.38
N TRP A 201 -16.51 28.84 -11.27
CA TRP A 201 -17.49 29.93 -11.26
C TRP A 201 -17.37 30.82 -10.02
N LEU A 202 -17.15 30.23 -8.84
CA LEU A 202 -16.96 31.01 -7.60
C LEU A 202 -15.76 31.96 -7.70
N VAL A 203 -14.65 31.52 -8.33
CA VAL A 203 -13.47 32.37 -8.55
C VAL A 203 -13.68 33.35 -9.69
N HIS A 204 -14.31 32.92 -10.79
CA HIS A 204 -14.61 33.77 -11.94
C HIS A 204 -15.47 34.96 -11.53
N ASP A 205 -16.56 34.70 -10.80
CA ASP A 205 -17.53 35.70 -10.36
C ASP A 205 -17.05 36.51 -9.13
N ASN A 206 -15.82 36.26 -8.65
CA ASN A 206 -15.22 36.89 -7.47
C ASN A 206 -16.02 36.67 -6.17
N VAL A 207 -16.71 35.53 -6.06
CA VAL A 207 -17.38 35.13 -4.81
C VAL A 207 -16.35 34.68 -3.78
N ALA A 208 -15.26 34.06 -4.23
CA ALA A 208 -14.14 33.62 -3.40
C ALA A 208 -12.83 33.60 -4.20
N THR A 209 -11.69 33.68 -3.51
CA THR A 209 -10.36 33.38 -4.05
C THR A 209 -10.12 31.88 -4.14
N VAL A 210 -9.08 31.45 -4.89
CA VAL A 210 -8.66 30.05 -4.96
C VAL A 210 -8.39 29.47 -3.55
N GLU A 211 -7.69 30.21 -2.68
CA GLU A 211 -7.37 29.75 -1.32
C GLU A 211 -8.63 29.60 -0.45
N GLU A 212 -9.62 30.50 -0.58
CA GLU A 212 -10.89 30.44 0.16
C GLU A 212 -11.77 29.27 -0.30
N VAL A 213 -11.81 28.99 -1.62
CA VAL A 213 -12.49 27.80 -2.15
C VAL A 213 -11.85 26.53 -1.59
N ASP A 214 -10.52 26.46 -1.58
CA ASP A 214 -9.79 25.34 -1.00
C ASP A 214 -10.02 25.21 0.53
N ASP A 215 -10.04 26.33 1.25
CA ASP A 215 -10.29 26.37 2.70
C ASP A 215 -11.69 25.85 3.06
N ALA A 216 -12.70 26.14 2.24
CA ALA A 216 -14.06 25.60 2.42
C ALA A 216 -14.09 24.06 2.38
N ILE A 217 -13.19 23.45 1.60
CA ILE A 217 -13.01 22.00 1.58
C ILE A 217 -12.12 21.53 2.73
N ARG A 218 -10.94 22.14 2.92
CA ARG A 218 -9.93 21.72 3.92
C ARG A 218 -10.45 21.81 5.37
N TYR A 219 -11.23 22.84 5.69
CA TYR A 219 -11.77 23.07 7.03
C TYR A 219 -13.25 22.67 7.17
N GLY A 220 -13.91 22.30 6.07
CA GLY A 220 -15.32 21.92 6.04
C GLY A 220 -15.53 20.46 5.66
N ALA A 221 -16.04 20.24 4.45
CA ALA A 221 -16.52 18.92 4.03
C ALA A 221 -15.40 17.89 3.79
N GLY A 222 -14.18 18.32 3.46
CA GLY A 222 -13.05 17.43 3.19
C GLY A 222 -12.66 16.56 4.38
N LEU A 223 -12.71 17.11 5.61
CA LEU A 223 -12.39 16.37 6.84
C LEU A 223 -13.28 15.15 7.04
N ARG A 224 -14.60 15.29 6.82
CA ARG A 224 -15.56 14.19 6.93
C ARG A 224 -15.49 13.24 5.72
N TRP A 225 -15.24 13.76 4.51
CA TRP A 225 -15.16 12.96 3.29
C TRP A 225 -13.99 11.98 3.28
N ALA A 226 -12.94 12.24 4.05
CA ALA A 226 -11.81 11.32 4.21
C ALA A 226 -12.21 9.92 4.72
N PHE A 227 -13.32 9.81 5.47
CA PHE A 227 -13.79 8.54 6.03
C PHE A 227 -15.29 8.28 5.83
N MET A 228 -16.07 9.27 5.39
CA MET A 228 -17.50 9.16 5.22
C MET A 228 -17.96 9.83 3.92
N GLY A 229 -18.41 9.03 2.95
CA GLY A 229 -18.94 9.53 1.69
C GLY A 229 -20.30 10.22 1.82
N THR A 230 -20.68 10.96 0.77
CA THR A 230 -21.86 11.84 0.70
C THR A 230 -23.14 11.24 1.26
N PHE A 231 -23.51 10.02 0.83
CA PHE A 231 -24.75 9.40 1.26
C PHE A 231 -24.77 9.05 2.75
N LEU A 232 -23.65 8.60 3.32
CA LEU A 232 -23.59 8.27 4.75
C LEU A 232 -23.59 9.54 5.60
N THR A 233 -22.88 10.58 5.16
CA THR A 233 -22.92 11.91 5.80
C THR A 233 -24.35 12.48 5.84
N TYR A 234 -25.07 12.45 4.72
CA TYR A 234 -26.44 12.97 4.66
C TYR A 234 -27.45 12.07 5.36
N ARG A 235 -27.19 10.76 5.43
CA ARG A 235 -27.98 9.87 6.28
C ARG A 235 -27.93 10.33 7.74
N LEU A 236 -26.74 10.66 8.25
CA LEU A 236 -26.60 11.17 9.63
C LEU A 236 -27.29 12.52 9.81
N ALA A 237 -27.20 13.41 8.82
CA ALA A 237 -27.91 14.69 8.85
C ALA A 237 -29.44 14.54 8.87
N GLY A 238 -29.98 13.40 8.44
CA GLY A 238 -31.40 13.05 8.55
C GLY A 238 -31.83 12.52 9.93
N GLY A 239 -30.93 12.46 10.92
CA GLY A 239 -31.22 11.95 12.26
C GLY A 239 -31.60 10.46 12.28
N GLU A 240 -32.35 10.03 13.29
CA GLU A 240 -32.77 8.63 13.46
C GLU A 240 -33.59 8.10 12.26
N ALA A 241 -34.39 8.97 11.64
CA ALA A 241 -35.17 8.65 10.45
C ALA A 241 -34.32 8.54 9.15
N GLY A 242 -33.05 8.96 9.22
CA GLY A 242 -32.03 8.75 8.21
C GLY A 242 -32.31 9.43 6.87
N MET A 243 -31.84 8.80 5.79
CA MET A 243 -31.83 9.39 4.44
C MET A 243 -33.21 9.80 3.94
N ARG A 244 -34.28 9.07 4.28
CA ARG A 244 -35.64 9.41 3.84
C ARG A 244 -36.07 10.75 4.41
N HIS A 245 -35.79 10.99 5.69
CA HIS A 245 -36.11 12.26 6.33
C HIS A 245 -35.24 13.40 5.78
N PHE A 246 -33.93 13.16 5.60
CA PHE A 246 -33.04 14.13 4.97
C PHE A 246 -33.56 14.58 3.59
N LEU A 247 -33.98 13.64 2.73
CA LEU A 247 -34.52 13.95 1.41
C LEU A 247 -35.88 14.67 1.48
N ALA A 248 -36.74 14.33 2.43
CA ALA A 248 -38.01 15.04 2.62
C ALA A 248 -37.78 16.50 3.04
N GLN A 249 -36.79 16.75 3.92
CA GLN A 249 -36.47 18.07 4.44
C GLN A 249 -35.68 18.93 3.44
N PHE A 250 -34.60 18.39 2.87
CA PHE A 250 -33.64 19.15 2.05
C PHE A 250 -33.78 18.89 0.54
N GLY A 251 -34.48 17.83 0.13
CA GLY A 251 -34.74 17.54 -1.27
C GLY A 251 -35.41 18.69 -2.04
N PRO A 252 -36.35 19.45 -1.46
CA PRO A 252 -36.91 20.64 -2.12
C PRO A 252 -35.86 21.69 -2.50
N ALA A 253 -34.76 21.81 -1.74
CA ALA A 253 -33.69 22.77 -2.02
C ALA A 253 -32.88 22.42 -3.28
N LEU A 254 -32.90 21.16 -3.74
CA LEU A 254 -32.23 20.75 -4.98
C LEU A 254 -32.83 21.40 -6.24
N LYS A 255 -34.01 22.01 -6.13
CA LYS A 255 -34.64 22.78 -7.23
C LYS A 255 -34.20 24.25 -7.24
N LEU A 256 -33.50 24.71 -6.21
CA LEU A 256 -33.02 26.08 -6.13
C LEU A 256 -31.76 26.23 -7.00
N PRO A 257 -31.57 27.36 -7.69
CA PRO A 257 -30.45 27.56 -8.61
C PRO A 257 -29.18 27.97 -7.85
N TRP A 258 -28.71 27.13 -6.92
CA TRP A 258 -27.55 27.43 -6.07
C TRP A 258 -26.20 27.16 -6.74
N THR A 259 -26.16 26.28 -7.74
CA THR A 259 -24.91 25.82 -8.38
C THR A 259 -24.98 25.92 -9.91
N LYS A 260 -23.81 26.06 -10.55
CA LYS A 260 -23.57 26.13 -12.00
C LYS A 260 -22.78 24.89 -12.47
N LEU A 261 -23.38 23.71 -12.35
CA LEU A 261 -22.67 22.43 -12.61
C LEU A 261 -22.54 22.04 -14.09
N MET A 262 -23.42 22.57 -14.96
CA MET A 262 -23.52 22.12 -16.35
C MET A 262 -22.62 22.92 -17.31
N ASP A 263 -22.15 24.10 -16.91
CA ASP A 263 -21.31 24.99 -17.71
C ASP A 263 -20.00 25.31 -16.98
N VAL A 264 -18.99 25.77 -17.71
CA VAL A 264 -17.75 26.34 -17.18
C VAL A 264 -17.58 27.77 -17.68
N PRO A 265 -16.91 28.66 -16.93
CA PRO A 265 -16.55 29.96 -17.47
C PRO A 265 -15.60 29.78 -18.67
N GLU A 266 -15.63 30.75 -19.59
CA GLU A 266 -14.66 30.78 -20.68
C GLU A 266 -13.25 30.91 -20.11
N LEU A 267 -12.37 29.97 -20.46
CA LEU A 267 -10.96 29.95 -20.02
C LEU A 267 -10.13 30.94 -20.84
N THR A 268 -10.51 32.23 -20.78
CA THR A 268 -9.74 33.33 -21.38
C THR A 268 -8.35 33.42 -20.73
N ASP A 269 -7.36 33.93 -21.46
CA ASP A 269 -5.99 34.11 -20.94
C ASP A 269 -6.00 34.89 -19.62
N ALA A 270 -6.80 35.96 -19.54
CA ALA A 270 -6.92 36.76 -18.32
C ALA A 270 -7.47 35.96 -17.11
N PHE A 271 -8.42 35.04 -17.33
CA PHE A 271 -8.95 34.22 -16.26
C PHE A 271 -7.98 33.10 -15.86
N VAL A 272 -7.30 32.50 -16.83
CA VAL A 272 -6.25 31.50 -16.59
C VAL A 272 -5.09 32.12 -15.80
N ASP A 273 -4.62 33.32 -16.18
CA ASP A 273 -3.57 34.05 -15.48
C ASP A 273 -3.99 34.40 -14.05
N LYS A 274 -5.26 34.76 -13.83
CA LYS A 274 -5.81 34.99 -12.49
C LYS A 274 -5.74 33.73 -11.62
N LEU A 275 -6.18 32.59 -12.15
CA LEU A 275 -6.13 31.31 -11.43
C LEU A 275 -4.68 30.91 -11.10
N ALA A 276 -3.78 31.03 -12.08
CA ALA A 276 -2.37 30.73 -11.92
C ALA A 276 -1.73 31.61 -10.83
N ALA A 277 -1.92 32.93 -10.90
CA ALA A 277 -1.37 33.86 -9.92
C ALA A 277 -1.89 33.60 -8.50
N GLN A 278 -3.19 33.29 -8.33
CA GLN A 278 -3.73 32.96 -7.01
C GLN A 278 -3.23 31.60 -6.49
N SER A 279 -3.07 30.61 -7.37
CA SER A 279 -2.49 29.31 -7.01
C SER A 279 -1.03 29.45 -6.58
N ASP A 280 -0.22 30.22 -7.32
CA ASP A 280 1.18 30.50 -6.99
C ASP A 280 1.31 31.25 -5.66
N HIS A 281 0.42 32.22 -5.40
CA HIS A 281 0.37 32.93 -4.13
C HIS A 281 0.07 31.97 -2.96
N GLN A 282 -0.90 31.07 -3.12
CA GLN A 282 -1.26 30.07 -2.11
C GLN A 282 -0.11 29.08 -1.86
N ALA A 283 0.68 28.74 -2.89
CA ALA A 283 1.86 27.89 -2.76
C ALA A 283 2.99 28.52 -1.93
N ARG A 284 2.97 29.85 -1.72
CA ARG A 284 3.92 30.59 -0.85
C ARG A 284 5.40 30.28 -1.15
N GLY A 285 5.72 30.10 -2.43
CA GLY A 285 7.07 29.79 -2.91
C GLY A 285 7.58 28.37 -2.58
N ALA A 286 6.72 27.49 -2.07
CA ALA A 286 7.08 26.09 -1.86
C ALA A 286 7.33 25.39 -3.19
N SER A 287 8.37 24.54 -3.24
CA SER A 287 8.61 23.72 -4.42
C SER A 287 7.54 22.64 -4.56
N LEU A 288 7.30 22.18 -5.80
CA LEU A 288 6.37 21.08 -6.05
C LEU A 288 6.73 19.83 -5.22
N ALA A 289 8.01 19.49 -5.15
CA ALA A 289 8.47 18.36 -4.33
C ALA A 289 8.10 18.54 -2.85
N MET A 290 8.26 19.74 -2.28
CA MET A 290 7.87 20.01 -0.90
C MET A 290 6.35 19.86 -0.69
N LEU A 291 5.53 20.36 -1.63
CA LEU A 291 4.08 20.24 -1.57
C LEU A 291 3.63 18.78 -1.71
N GLU A 292 4.24 18.00 -2.60
CA GLU A 292 3.99 16.56 -2.75
C GLU A 292 4.33 15.79 -1.48
N GLN A 293 5.49 16.06 -0.87
CA GLN A 293 5.87 15.44 0.40
C GLN A 293 4.90 15.79 1.52
N ARG A 294 4.48 17.06 1.61
CA ARG A 294 3.51 17.51 2.61
C ARG A 294 2.15 16.83 2.42
N ARG A 295 1.66 16.74 1.17
CA ARG A 295 0.43 16.03 0.82
C ARG A 295 0.53 14.57 1.25
N ASP A 296 1.61 13.88 0.86
CA ASP A 296 1.80 12.46 1.17
C ASP A 296 1.83 12.22 2.69
N ASP A 297 2.53 13.06 3.44
CA ASP A 297 2.61 12.98 4.90
C ASP A 297 1.23 13.14 5.57
N CYS A 298 0.41 14.08 5.08
CA CYS A 298 -0.96 14.25 5.57
C CYS A 298 -1.85 13.05 5.22
N LEU A 299 -1.74 12.53 3.99
CA LEU A 299 -2.48 11.33 3.56
C LEU A 299 -2.11 10.11 4.42
N ILE A 300 -0.82 9.91 4.70
CA ILE A 300 -0.32 8.85 5.58
C ILE A 300 -0.94 8.98 6.97
N ALA A 301 -0.89 10.17 7.57
CA ALA A 301 -1.44 10.40 8.90
C ALA A 301 -2.95 10.08 8.98
N VAL A 302 -3.71 10.50 7.97
CA VAL A 302 -5.15 10.18 7.86
C VAL A 302 -5.38 8.68 7.74
N MET A 303 -4.65 8.00 6.84
CA MET A 303 -4.80 6.55 6.64
C MET A 303 -4.42 5.75 7.90
N GLN A 304 -3.37 6.15 8.61
CA GLN A 304 -2.96 5.52 9.86
C GLN A 304 -3.99 5.74 10.98
N ALA A 305 -4.52 6.95 11.11
CA ALA A 305 -5.58 7.24 12.06
C ALA A 305 -6.82 6.38 11.78
N LEU A 306 -7.26 6.28 10.52
CA LEU A 306 -8.39 5.45 10.13
C LEU A 306 -8.13 3.95 10.29
N ARG A 307 -6.87 3.51 10.15
CA ARG A 307 -6.47 2.13 10.39
C ARG A 307 -6.75 1.72 11.84
N THR A 308 -6.49 2.60 12.81
CA THR A 308 -6.80 2.34 14.23
C THR A 308 -8.28 2.11 14.51
N GLN A 309 -9.16 2.54 13.59
CA GLN A 309 -10.61 2.44 13.72
C GLN A 309 -11.20 1.31 12.85
N ASP A 310 -10.37 0.55 12.13
CA ASP A 310 -10.78 -0.43 11.10
C ASP A 310 -11.84 0.15 10.13
N PHE A 311 -11.63 1.38 9.66
CA PHE A 311 -12.65 2.11 8.90
C PHE A 311 -12.09 2.72 7.60
N ALA A 312 -12.95 2.86 6.59
CA ALA A 312 -12.64 3.47 5.29
C ALA A 312 -11.28 3.00 4.69
N SER A 313 -10.41 3.92 4.28
CA SER A 313 -9.07 3.60 3.74
C SER A 313 -8.18 2.88 4.75
N GLY A 314 -8.41 3.09 6.05
CA GLY A 314 -7.71 2.42 7.14
C GLY A 314 -7.90 0.91 7.15
N LYS A 315 -9.11 0.43 6.82
CA LYS A 315 -9.38 -1.00 6.65
C LYS A 315 -8.60 -1.61 5.49
N THR A 316 -8.46 -0.86 4.39
CA THR A 316 -7.65 -1.29 3.23
C THR A 316 -6.18 -1.36 3.63
N LEU A 317 -5.68 -0.38 4.38
CA LEU A 317 -4.32 -0.41 4.91
C LEU A 317 -4.10 -1.61 5.85
N ALA A 318 -5.00 -1.87 6.81
CA ALA A 318 -4.89 -3.00 7.72
C ALA A 318 -4.80 -4.35 6.99
N ALA A 319 -5.69 -4.57 6.01
CA ALA A 319 -5.67 -5.78 5.19
C ALA A 319 -4.38 -5.91 4.35
N TYR A 320 -3.87 -4.79 3.85
CA TYR A 320 -2.60 -4.77 3.11
C TYR A 320 -1.40 -5.09 4.01
N GLU A 321 -1.34 -4.53 5.22
CA GLU A 321 -0.31 -4.86 6.20
C GLU A 321 -0.33 -6.35 6.55
N GLU A 322 -1.52 -6.90 6.81
CA GLU A 322 -1.70 -8.32 7.09
C GLU A 322 -1.16 -9.20 5.94
N GLN A 323 -1.42 -8.83 4.69
CA GLN A 323 -0.88 -9.52 3.53
C GLN A 323 0.65 -9.43 3.45
N LEU A 324 1.23 -8.26 3.72
CA LEU A 324 2.68 -8.06 3.69
C LEU A 324 3.38 -8.89 4.76
N PHE A 325 2.89 -8.85 6.00
CA PHE A 325 3.36 -9.71 7.08
C PHE A 325 3.18 -11.18 6.69
N SER A 326 2.01 -11.57 6.18
CA SER A 326 1.75 -12.94 5.76
C SER A 326 2.64 -13.43 4.62
N LYS A 327 3.06 -12.58 3.68
CA LYS A 327 4.01 -12.93 2.62
C LYS A 327 5.41 -13.17 3.17
N MET A 328 5.85 -12.36 4.14
CA MET A 328 7.12 -12.56 4.84
C MET A 328 7.12 -13.87 5.64
N HIS A 329 6.08 -14.07 6.46
CA HIS A 329 5.85 -15.32 7.19
C HIS A 329 5.57 -16.51 6.25
N GLY A 330 5.08 -16.22 5.05
CA GLY A 330 4.68 -17.17 4.01
C GLY A 330 5.86 -17.80 3.27
N GLY A 331 7.04 -17.17 3.30
CA GLY A 331 8.30 -17.83 2.96
C GLY A 331 8.55 -19.09 3.81
N VAL A 332 7.96 -19.14 5.02
CA VAL A 332 7.91 -20.32 5.88
C VAL A 332 6.66 -21.19 5.62
N LYS A 333 5.58 -20.64 5.04
CA LYS A 333 4.40 -21.43 4.56
C LYS A 333 4.64 -22.18 3.25
N ALA A 334 5.73 -21.92 2.52
CA ALA A 334 6.07 -22.63 1.30
C ALA A 334 6.57 -24.07 1.59
N GLY A 335 5.84 -24.85 2.39
CA GLY A 335 6.07 -26.28 2.63
C GLY A 335 7.47 -26.66 3.12
N ARG A 336 8.33 -25.69 3.42
CA ARG A 336 9.68 -25.92 3.89
C ARG A 336 9.55 -26.12 5.39
N ALA A 337 9.59 -27.39 5.80
CA ALA A 337 9.72 -27.72 7.21
C ALA A 337 10.84 -26.85 7.79
N LEU A 338 10.54 -26.15 8.89
CA LEU A 338 11.59 -25.49 9.65
C LEU A 338 12.56 -26.59 10.06
N ASP A 339 13.80 -26.49 9.60
CA ASP A 339 14.85 -27.36 10.09
C ASP A 339 15.19 -26.94 11.52
N ALA A 340 14.56 -27.59 12.48
CA ALA A 340 14.78 -27.33 13.89
C ALA A 340 16.01 -28.05 14.45
N SER A 341 16.83 -28.69 13.59
CA SER A 341 18.13 -29.23 14.00
C SER A 341 19.15 -28.13 14.34
N GLU A 342 18.87 -26.88 13.95
CA GLU A 342 19.64 -25.66 14.22
C GLU A 342 18.72 -24.52 14.68
N PRO A 343 19.27 -23.41 15.24
CA PRO A 343 18.48 -22.20 15.50
C PRO A 343 17.74 -21.70 14.25
N LEU A 344 16.44 -21.49 14.39
CA LEU A 344 15.51 -21.21 13.30
C LEU A 344 15.86 -19.89 12.61
N ARG A 345 16.10 -19.93 11.30
CA ARG A 345 16.27 -18.73 10.48
C ARG A 345 14.90 -18.15 10.15
N LEU A 346 14.47 -17.14 10.92
CA LEU A 346 13.09 -16.64 10.87
C LEU A 346 12.94 -15.28 10.19
N CYS A 347 13.94 -14.42 10.26
CA CYS A 347 13.85 -13.06 9.73
C CYS A 347 15.18 -12.66 9.11
N GLU A 348 15.15 -12.09 7.91
CA GLU A 348 16.30 -11.48 7.25
C GLU A 348 15.86 -10.19 6.56
N GLY A 349 16.78 -9.24 6.44
CA GLY A 349 16.44 -7.92 5.93
C GLY A 349 17.65 -7.03 5.74
N ILE A 350 17.38 -5.76 5.49
CA ILE A 350 18.38 -4.70 5.32
C ILE A 350 18.06 -3.58 6.31
N VAL A 351 19.08 -2.99 6.94
CA VAL A 351 18.91 -1.81 7.80
C VAL A 351 18.40 -0.64 6.97
N ARG A 352 17.24 -0.11 7.32
CA ARG A 352 16.60 0.95 6.55
C ARG A 352 17.13 2.35 6.93
N PRO A 353 17.20 3.31 6.00
CA PRO A 353 17.64 4.68 6.28
C PRO A 353 16.88 5.40 7.41
N GLU A 354 15.63 5.06 7.65
CA GLU A 354 14.79 5.62 8.71
C GLU A 354 14.96 4.91 10.06
N TRP A 355 15.80 3.87 10.12
CA TRP A 355 16.10 3.13 11.35
C TRP A 355 17.42 3.55 11.98
N ILE A 356 18.19 4.41 11.32
CA ILE A 356 19.50 4.82 11.82
C ILE A 356 19.40 6.03 12.76
N ASP A 357 20.33 6.10 13.69
CA ASP A 357 20.56 7.27 14.52
C ASP A 357 21.43 8.31 13.80
N TYR A 358 21.76 9.40 14.50
CA TYR A 358 22.63 10.46 13.98
C TYR A 358 24.09 10.00 13.72
N ASN A 359 24.47 8.79 14.14
CA ASN A 359 25.77 8.16 13.87
C ASN A 359 25.74 7.23 12.65
N ASN A 360 24.62 7.16 11.92
CA ASN A 360 24.41 6.26 10.77
C ASN A 360 24.40 4.76 11.14
N HIS A 361 24.08 4.43 12.40
CA HIS A 361 23.93 3.06 12.88
C HIS A 361 22.49 2.76 13.28
N LEU A 362 22.09 1.49 13.18
CA LEU A 362 20.75 1.05 13.60
C LEU A 362 20.45 1.52 15.04
N THR A 363 19.36 2.27 15.22
CA THR A 363 18.98 2.78 16.54
C THR A 363 18.56 1.64 17.47
N GLU A 364 18.93 1.76 18.73
CA GLU A 364 18.69 0.82 19.84
C GLU A 364 17.35 0.06 19.83
N SER A 365 16.23 0.75 19.60
CA SER A 365 14.86 0.24 19.70
C SER A 365 14.48 -0.59 18.49
N ARG A 366 15.15 -0.37 17.35
CA ARG A 366 14.91 -1.15 16.12
C ARG A 366 15.45 -2.57 16.23
N TYR A 367 16.46 -2.82 17.07
CA TYR A 367 16.85 -4.20 17.39
C TYR A 367 15.70 -4.96 18.07
N LEU A 368 15.00 -4.34 19.04
CA LEU A 368 13.83 -4.97 19.68
C LEU A 368 12.72 -5.24 18.68
N GLN A 369 12.45 -4.28 17.78
CA GLN A 369 11.47 -4.47 16.71
C GLN A 369 11.81 -5.66 15.83
N ILE A 370 13.06 -5.77 15.35
CA ILE A 370 13.53 -6.88 14.51
C ILE A 370 13.39 -8.23 15.24
N PHE A 371 13.68 -8.29 16.54
CA PHE A 371 13.49 -9.53 17.32
C PHE A 371 12.01 -9.86 17.54
N GLY A 372 11.17 -8.85 17.78
CA GLY A 372 9.71 -8.99 17.82
C GLY A 372 9.16 -9.55 16.51
N ASP A 373 9.58 -9.00 15.37
CA ASP A 373 9.20 -9.50 14.04
C ASP A 373 9.59 -10.97 13.86
N ALA A 374 10.77 -11.39 14.33
CA ALA A 374 11.19 -12.78 14.30
C ALA A 374 10.32 -13.70 15.19
N ALA A 375 9.85 -13.21 16.34
CA ALA A 375 8.92 -13.93 17.20
C ALA A 375 7.52 -14.05 16.57
N ASP A 376 7.06 -13.01 15.86
CA ASP A 376 5.81 -13.04 15.10
C ASP A 376 5.88 -14.08 13.96
N VAL A 377 7.03 -14.22 13.29
CA VAL A 377 7.27 -15.30 12.31
C VAL A 377 7.09 -16.68 12.94
N LEU A 378 7.70 -16.89 14.11
CA LEU A 378 7.60 -18.17 14.81
C LEU A 378 6.14 -18.48 15.15
N THR A 379 5.42 -17.54 15.75
CA THR A 379 4.03 -17.76 16.18
C THR A 379 3.09 -17.94 14.99
N ALA A 380 3.31 -17.24 13.88
CA ALA A 380 2.61 -17.48 12.63
C ALA A 380 2.85 -18.90 12.10
N HIS A 381 4.08 -19.42 12.17
CA HIS A 381 4.39 -20.81 11.82
C HIS A 381 3.71 -21.83 12.74
N LEU A 382 3.56 -21.49 14.03
CA LEU A 382 2.79 -22.29 14.98
C LEU A 382 1.27 -22.26 14.72
N GLY A 383 0.79 -21.48 13.75
CA GLY A 383 -0.63 -21.38 13.39
C GLY A 383 -1.38 -20.27 14.12
N VAL A 384 -0.67 -19.29 14.72
CA VAL A 384 -1.24 -18.08 15.33
C VAL A 384 -1.46 -17.03 14.22
N ASP A 385 -2.32 -17.34 13.25
CA ASP A 385 -2.71 -16.41 12.19
C ASP A 385 -3.81 -15.43 12.64
N ALA A 386 -4.29 -14.55 11.74
CA ALA A 386 -5.29 -13.56 12.11
C ALA A 386 -6.62 -14.18 12.58
N ALA A 387 -7.03 -15.29 11.97
CA ALA A 387 -8.24 -16.00 12.38
C ALA A 387 -8.08 -16.59 13.79
N TYR A 388 -6.91 -17.17 14.09
CA TYR A 388 -6.56 -17.61 15.43
C TYR A 388 -6.55 -16.45 16.42
N ARG A 389 -5.89 -15.32 16.10
CA ARG A 389 -5.79 -14.16 17.01
C ARG A 389 -7.14 -13.57 17.37
N ALA A 390 -8.06 -13.51 16.42
CA ALA A 390 -9.41 -13.02 16.65
C ALA A 390 -10.25 -13.92 17.57
N SER A 391 -9.99 -15.23 17.58
CA SER A 391 -10.85 -16.22 18.26
C SER A 391 -10.24 -16.81 19.54
N HIS A 392 -8.92 -16.96 19.60
CA HIS A 392 -8.21 -17.65 20.68
C HIS A 392 -7.23 -16.74 21.44
N GLY A 393 -6.79 -15.64 20.83
CA GLY A 393 -5.81 -14.72 21.41
C GLY A 393 -4.43 -14.82 20.76
N SER A 394 -3.40 -14.25 21.40
CA SER A 394 -2.05 -14.15 20.82
C SER A 394 -0.98 -14.28 21.89
N PHE A 395 0.25 -14.53 21.46
CA PHE A 395 1.43 -14.41 22.32
C PHE A 395 1.87 -12.95 22.41
N PHE A 396 2.17 -12.49 23.61
CA PHE A 396 2.69 -11.15 23.88
C PHE A 396 4.01 -11.28 24.64
N THR A 397 4.97 -10.44 24.29
CA THR A 397 6.25 -10.35 24.99
C THR A 397 6.05 -9.78 26.39
N ALA A 398 6.30 -10.58 27.42
CA ALA A 398 6.27 -10.15 28.81
C ALA A 398 7.61 -9.55 29.27
N GLU A 399 8.72 -10.09 28.77
CA GLU A 399 10.06 -9.63 29.11
C GLU A 399 11.01 -9.79 27.92
N THR A 400 11.97 -8.87 27.78
CA THR A 400 13.07 -8.99 26.84
C THR A 400 14.36 -8.49 27.45
N HIS A 401 15.42 -9.29 27.35
CA HIS A 401 16.77 -8.89 27.68
C HIS A 401 17.60 -8.76 26.40
N LEU A 402 17.88 -7.52 26.00
CA LEU A 402 18.61 -7.18 24.78
C LEU A 402 20.08 -6.86 25.09
N ARG A 403 20.98 -7.38 24.26
CA ARG A 403 22.41 -7.04 24.26
C ARG A 403 22.83 -6.55 22.88
N HIS A 404 23.31 -5.32 22.82
CA HIS A 404 23.99 -4.77 21.67
C HIS A 404 25.47 -5.15 21.74
N LEU A 405 25.98 -5.85 20.73
CA LEU A 405 27.36 -6.34 20.70
C LEU A 405 28.18 -5.55 19.69
N ARG A 406 27.59 -5.24 18.53
CA ARG A 406 28.20 -4.48 17.44
C ARG A 406 27.14 -3.63 16.76
N GLU A 407 27.60 -2.53 16.16
CA GLU A 407 26.80 -1.68 15.31
C GLU A 407 26.62 -2.27 13.91
N ILE A 408 25.52 -1.91 13.25
CA ILE A 408 25.29 -2.20 11.84
C ILE A 408 24.83 -0.91 11.16
N ALA A 409 25.45 -0.60 10.02
CA ALA A 409 25.21 0.62 9.28
C ALA A 409 23.95 0.55 8.41
N CYS A 410 23.50 1.71 7.95
CA CYS A 410 22.47 1.83 6.93
C CYS A 410 22.74 0.94 5.71
N LEU A 411 21.69 0.33 5.17
CA LEU A 411 21.72 -0.53 3.97
C LEU A 411 22.54 -1.82 4.08
N GLU A 412 23.09 -2.15 5.25
CA GLU A 412 23.71 -3.45 5.46
C GLU A 412 22.67 -4.54 5.76
N PRO A 413 22.89 -5.77 5.30
CA PRO A 413 21.96 -6.87 5.51
C PRO A 413 22.12 -7.49 6.90
N PHE A 414 21.03 -8.03 7.44
CA PHE A 414 21.01 -8.79 8.69
C PHE A 414 20.22 -10.09 8.56
N LEU A 415 20.52 -11.03 9.44
CA LEU A 415 19.82 -12.31 9.61
C LEU A 415 19.55 -12.54 11.10
N VAL A 416 18.32 -12.91 11.45
CA VAL A 416 17.93 -13.31 12.80
C VAL A 416 17.72 -14.82 12.85
N THR A 417 18.42 -15.46 13.79
CA THR A 417 18.15 -16.84 14.18
C THR A 417 17.47 -16.90 15.55
N THR A 418 16.58 -17.87 15.74
CA THR A 418 15.75 -18.01 16.96
C THR A 418 15.83 -19.43 17.48
N GLN A 419 16.22 -19.58 18.75
CA GLN A 419 16.24 -20.85 19.45
C GLN A 419 15.17 -20.85 20.54
N ILE A 420 14.42 -21.96 20.65
CA ILE A 420 13.43 -22.16 21.72
C ILE A 420 14.16 -22.75 22.92
N LEU A 421 14.25 -21.98 24.00
CA LEU A 421 14.88 -22.43 25.25
C LEU A 421 13.92 -23.21 26.14
N GLY A 422 12.63 -22.91 26.03
CA GLY A 422 11.59 -23.56 26.81
C GLY A 422 10.22 -23.19 26.29
N ALA A 423 9.25 -24.10 26.46
CA ALA A 423 7.88 -23.86 26.07
C ALA A 423 6.91 -24.74 26.85
N ASP A 424 5.75 -24.18 27.17
CA ASP A 424 4.58 -24.89 27.68
C ASP A 424 3.30 -24.38 27.01
N GLU A 425 2.13 -24.82 27.49
CA GLU A 425 0.83 -24.44 26.92
C GLU A 425 0.57 -22.93 26.90
N LYS A 426 1.23 -22.14 27.76
CA LYS A 426 1.00 -20.70 27.96
C LYS A 426 2.20 -19.84 27.58
N ARG A 427 3.41 -20.39 27.54
CA ARG A 427 4.66 -19.63 27.54
C ARG A 427 5.62 -20.11 26.48
N ILE A 428 6.35 -19.17 25.89
CA ILE A 428 7.48 -19.44 25.00
C ILE A 428 8.69 -18.65 25.48
N HIS A 429 9.81 -19.34 25.72
CA HIS A 429 11.09 -18.74 26.05
C HIS A 429 12.01 -18.85 24.85
N LEU A 430 12.34 -17.70 24.27
CA LEU A 430 13.10 -17.58 23.03
C LEU A 430 14.47 -16.95 23.27
N PHE A 431 15.42 -17.34 22.44
CA PHE A 431 16.72 -16.68 22.33
C PHE A 431 17.02 -16.35 20.88
N HIS A 432 17.06 -15.06 20.58
CA HIS A 432 17.34 -14.54 19.26
C HIS A 432 18.80 -14.10 19.12
N ARG A 433 19.35 -14.27 17.93
CA ARG A 433 20.68 -13.79 17.53
C ARG A 433 20.54 -13.06 16.21
N MET A 434 20.98 -11.80 16.18
CA MET A 434 21.08 -11.02 14.95
C MET A 434 22.52 -11.06 14.45
N HIS A 435 22.71 -11.55 13.23
CA HIS A 435 23.98 -11.63 12.54
C HIS A 435 24.01 -10.66 11.37
N HIS A 436 25.20 -10.16 11.03
CA HIS A 436 25.42 -9.45 9.79
C HIS A 436 25.25 -10.42 8.60
N GLY A 437 24.38 -10.09 7.64
CA GLY A 437 23.96 -11.02 6.59
C GLY A 437 25.09 -11.48 5.66
N ARG A 438 26.15 -10.67 5.51
CA ARG A 438 27.36 -11.02 4.74
C ARG A 438 28.47 -11.66 5.58
N SER A 439 29.01 -10.94 6.55
CA SER A 439 30.15 -11.39 7.37
C SER A 439 29.80 -12.46 8.41
N GLN A 440 28.50 -12.68 8.69
CA GLN A 440 28.00 -13.59 9.73
C GLN A 440 28.40 -13.19 11.17
N GLU A 441 29.01 -12.01 11.36
CA GLU A 441 29.34 -11.48 12.68
C GLU A 441 28.08 -11.30 13.54
N LEU A 442 28.17 -11.65 14.82
CA LEU A 442 27.07 -11.48 15.77
C LEU A 442 26.95 -10.00 16.19
N LEU A 443 25.81 -9.40 15.88
CA LEU A 443 25.51 -7.98 16.10
C LEU A 443 24.78 -7.73 17.42
N ALA A 444 23.76 -8.55 17.71
CA ALA A 444 22.95 -8.42 18.91
C ALA A 444 22.31 -9.75 19.31
N THR A 445 21.91 -9.86 20.57
CA THR A 445 21.12 -11.00 21.08
C THR A 445 19.95 -10.51 21.91
N ALA A 446 18.80 -11.18 21.81
CA ALA A 446 17.66 -10.93 22.68
C ALA A 446 17.11 -12.23 23.27
N GLU A 447 17.02 -12.29 24.59
CA GLU A 447 16.26 -13.35 25.28
C GLU A 447 14.86 -12.83 25.57
N GLN A 448 13.82 -13.55 25.15
CA GLN A 448 12.43 -13.10 25.23
C GLN A 448 11.53 -14.14 25.91
N MET A 449 10.63 -13.66 26.77
CA MET A 449 9.56 -14.47 27.35
C MET A 449 8.23 -14.00 26.77
N LEU A 450 7.51 -14.90 26.10
CA LEU A 450 6.20 -14.64 25.52
C LEU A 450 5.12 -15.38 26.30
N LEU A 451 3.96 -14.75 26.49
CA LEU A 451 2.80 -15.29 27.18
C LEU A 451 1.59 -15.28 26.25
N HIS A 452 0.89 -16.40 26.14
CA HIS A 452 -0.39 -16.48 25.41
C HIS A 452 -1.50 -15.81 26.22
N VAL A 453 -2.13 -14.79 25.66
CA VAL A 453 -3.23 -14.03 26.27
C VAL A 453 -4.48 -14.26 25.44
N GLY A 454 -5.56 -14.70 26.10
CA GLY A 454 -6.81 -15.07 25.43
C GLY A 454 -7.57 -13.85 24.94
N ALA A 455 -8.12 -13.91 23.72
CA ALA A 455 -8.83 -12.79 23.08
C ALA A 455 -10.01 -12.27 23.93
N GLU A 456 -10.81 -13.18 24.50
CA GLU A 456 -11.97 -12.81 25.32
C GLU A 456 -11.59 -12.40 26.75
N THR A 457 -10.58 -13.05 27.34
CA THR A 457 -10.28 -12.90 28.76
C THR A 457 -9.32 -11.75 29.05
N GLY A 458 -8.48 -11.36 28.07
CA GLY A 458 -7.38 -10.43 28.27
C GLY A 458 -6.35 -10.92 29.30
N ARG A 459 -6.35 -12.22 29.64
CA ARG A 459 -5.48 -12.84 30.65
C ARG A 459 -4.66 -13.97 30.05
N VAL A 460 -3.57 -14.34 30.74
CA VAL A 460 -2.73 -15.47 30.36
C VAL A 460 -3.55 -16.76 30.40
N THR A 461 -3.65 -17.44 29.26
CA THR A 461 -4.45 -18.66 29.08
C THR A 461 -3.69 -19.66 28.20
N PRO A 462 -3.95 -20.96 28.31
CA PRO A 462 -3.39 -21.93 27.38
C PRO A 462 -3.69 -21.55 25.92
N SER A 463 -2.70 -21.74 25.05
CA SER A 463 -2.90 -21.74 23.60
C SER A 463 -3.71 -22.98 23.17
N SER A 464 -4.27 -22.96 21.96
CA SER A 464 -5.00 -24.12 21.45
C SER A 464 -4.13 -25.37 21.42
N SER A 465 -4.75 -26.55 21.51
CA SER A 465 -4.05 -27.84 21.46
C SER A 465 -3.16 -27.98 20.22
N GLY A 466 -3.61 -27.52 19.06
CA GLY A 466 -2.82 -27.57 17.82
C GLY A 466 -1.57 -26.69 17.85
N VAL A 467 -1.67 -25.48 18.42
CA VAL A 467 -0.53 -24.58 18.60
C VAL A 467 0.45 -25.17 19.62
N ALA A 468 -0.06 -25.64 20.76
CA ALA A 468 0.75 -26.25 21.82
C ALA A 468 1.50 -27.50 21.34
N GLN A 469 0.87 -28.35 20.52
CA GLN A 469 1.50 -29.54 19.94
C GLN A 469 2.65 -29.18 18.99
N ARG A 470 2.45 -28.22 18.07
CA ARG A 470 3.50 -27.76 17.15
C ARG A 470 4.66 -27.11 17.89
N LEU A 471 4.36 -26.34 18.94
CA LEU A 471 5.35 -25.70 19.79
C LEU A 471 6.18 -26.73 20.56
N ALA A 472 5.53 -27.75 21.13
CA ALA A 472 6.22 -28.85 21.81
C ALA A 472 7.14 -29.62 20.85
N ALA A 473 6.67 -29.92 19.63
CA ALA A 473 7.49 -30.58 18.62
C ALA A 473 8.76 -29.78 18.27
N LEU A 474 8.64 -28.49 17.98
CA LEU A 474 9.81 -27.64 17.69
C LEU A 474 10.77 -27.50 18.88
N ARG A 475 10.25 -27.43 20.11
CA ARG A 475 11.08 -27.41 21.32
C ARG A 475 11.86 -28.72 21.45
N ASP A 476 11.19 -29.85 21.27
CA ASP A 476 11.79 -31.17 21.45
C ASP A 476 12.85 -31.45 20.38
N GLU A 477 12.61 -30.99 19.14
CA GLU A 477 13.60 -31.05 18.06
C GLU A 477 14.83 -30.18 18.31
N GLN A 478 14.74 -29.14 19.15
CA GLN A 478 15.88 -28.29 19.53
C GLN A 478 16.55 -28.68 20.85
N ALA A 479 16.07 -29.73 21.53
CA ALA A 479 16.55 -30.10 22.86
C ALA A 479 18.03 -30.53 22.87
N HIS A 480 18.60 -30.92 21.73
CA HIS A 480 20.03 -31.25 21.59
C HIS A 480 20.92 -30.01 21.46
N LEU A 481 20.35 -28.83 21.16
CA LEU A 481 21.14 -27.61 20.95
C LEU A 481 21.72 -27.11 22.28
N PRO A 482 22.98 -26.63 22.29
CA PRO A 482 23.56 -26.05 23.49
C PRO A 482 22.78 -24.81 23.93
N VAL A 483 22.64 -24.65 25.25
CA VAL A 483 22.07 -23.43 25.83
C VAL A 483 22.98 -22.23 25.45
N PRO A 484 22.43 -21.14 24.90
CA PRO A 484 23.21 -19.96 24.56
C PRO A 484 23.95 -19.40 25.78
N GLU A 485 25.22 -19.02 25.62
CA GLU A 485 26.12 -18.59 26.72
C GLU A 485 25.54 -17.51 27.66
N HIS A 486 24.66 -16.66 27.13
CA HIS A 486 24.10 -15.51 27.82
C HIS A 486 22.61 -15.63 28.17
N ALA A 487 22.00 -16.79 27.92
CA ALA A 487 20.65 -17.06 28.38
C ALA A 487 20.59 -17.05 29.93
N GLY A 488 19.53 -16.46 30.48
CA GLY A 488 19.30 -16.31 31.92
C GLY A 488 20.22 -15.32 32.63
N ARG A 489 21.06 -14.56 31.93
CA ARG A 489 21.92 -13.55 32.55
C ARG A 489 21.21 -12.21 32.60
N GLY A 490 21.20 -11.55 33.76
CA GLY A 490 20.72 -10.17 33.90
C GLY A 490 21.79 -9.11 33.57
N ILE A 491 21.40 -7.83 33.62
CA ILE A 491 22.32 -6.70 33.49
C ILE A 491 23.29 -6.70 34.69
N GLN A 492 24.56 -6.97 34.43
CA GLN A 492 25.62 -6.98 35.45
C GLN A 492 26.58 -5.82 35.20
N LYS A 493 27.07 -5.18 36.27
CA LYS A 493 28.23 -4.27 36.17
C LYS A 493 29.43 -5.09 35.72
N ARG A 494 29.98 -4.81 34.53
CA ARG A 494 31.31 -5.32 34.16
C ARG A 494 32.30 -4.79 35.20
N LYS A 495 33.04 -5.70 35.85
CA LYS A 495 34.17 -5.33 36.72
C LYS A 495 35.34 -4.85 35.89
#